data_AF-A0A1A7WXX1-F1
#
_entry.id   AF-A0A1A7WXX1-F1
#
_cell.length_a   1.000
_cell.length_b   1.000
_cell.length_c   1.000
_cell.angle_alpha   90.00
_cell.angle_beta   90.00
_cell.angle_gamma   90.00
#
_symmetry.space_group_name_H-M   'P 1'
#
loop_
_entity.id
_entity.type
_entity.pdbx_description
1 polymer ?
#
loop_
_entity_poly.entity_id
_entity_poly.type
_entity_poly.pdbx_seq_one_letter_code
_entity_poly.pdbx_strand_id
1 'polypeptide(L)'
;RLVNNLDMDVFKFETYGKEFIKKQKMSPDAFIQVALQLAFYKCRGRLVSTYESASLRRFQDGRVDNIRSATPEALAFVKSMTDERAAFTDSEKMKRLRDAINAQTDYTIAAITGMGIDNHLLGLLKISKELSMEKPEIFYDETYLSSNHFILSTSQVPTTLEMFCCYGPVVPNGYGACYNPQSDHIIFCVSSFWENTETSSAVFVKALTEGLLEIKDLCNRSGAAATKPVNGSQAASRPHKSGK
;
A
#
# COMPACT_ATOMS: atom_id res chain seq x y z
N ARG A 1 -1.66 -11.84 -30.32
CA ARG A 1 -2.51 -10.76 -29.75
C ARG A 1 -2.18 -10.50 -28.28
N LEU A 2 -2.32 -11.49 -27.38
CA LEU A 2 -1.97 -11.32 -25.95
C LEU A 2 -0.48 -11.01 -25.71
N VAL A 3 0.42 -11.75 -26.35
CA VAL A 3 1.89 -11.55 -26.22
C VAL A 3 2.30 -10.11 -26.53
N ASN A 4 1.80 -9.54 -27.63
CA ASN A 4 2.16 -8.18 -28.06
C ASN A 4 1.50 -7.08 -27.23
N ASN A 5 0.49 -7.41 -26.42
CA ASN A 5 -0.24 -6.43 -25.62
C ASN A 5 0.24 -6.40 -24.16
N LEU A 6 0.98 -7.40 -23.69
CA LEU A 6 1.53 -7.41 -22.34
C LEU A 6 2.75 -6.47 -22.25
N ASP A 7 2.66 -5.46 -21.38
CA ASP A 7 3.80 -4.70 -20.88
C ASP A 7 4.16 -5.27 -19.50
N MET A 8 5.43 -5.65 -19.28
CA MET A 8 5.86 -6.27 -18.03
C MET A 8 7.29 -5.86 -17.69
N ASP A 9 7.48 -5.44 -16.44
CA ASP A 9 8.76 -5.04 -15.87
C ASP A 9 8.97 -5.80 -14.55
N VAL A 10 10.05 -6.58 -14.50
CA VAL A 10 10.48 -7.33 -13.32
C VAL A 10 11.76 -6.69 -12.82
N PHE A 11 11.71 -6.13 -11.61
CA PHE A 11 12.85 -5.42 -11.04
C PHE A 11 13.11 -5.80 -9.60
N LYS A 12 14.37 -5.70 -9.21
CA LYS A 12 14.84 -5.94 -7.85
C LYS A 12 15.20 -4.59 -7.23
N PHE A 13 14.43 -4.19 -6.23
CA PHE A 13 14.73 -3.02 -5.42
C PHE A 13 15.76 -3.39 -4.34
N GLU A 14 17.03 -3.02 -4.55
CA GLU A 14 18.16 -3.45 -3.71
C GLU A 14 18.56 -2.45 -2.62
N THR A 15 17.83 -1.33 -2.48
CA THR A 15 18.21 -0.29 -1.50
C THR A 15 17.91 -0.71 -0.07
N TYR A 16 16.86 -1.50 0.15
CA TYR A 16 16.52 -2.14 1.42
C TYR A 16 15.44 -3.21 1.24
N GLY A 17 15.22 -4.01 2.30
CA GLY A 17 14.14 -4.99 2.38
C GLY A 17 13.42 -4.97 3.73
N LYS A 18 12.87 -6.12 4.12
CA LYS A 18 12.10 -6.32 5.36
C LYS A 18 12.84 -5.87 6.60
N GLU A 19 14.16 -6.02 6.65
CA GLU A 19 14.94 -5.69 7.85
C GLU A 19 14.97 -4.18 8.14
N PHE A 20 15.01 -3.34 7.10
CA PHE A 20 14.85 -1.89 7.30
C PHE A 20 13.44 -1.57 7.78
N ILE A 21 12.41 -2.11 7.12
CA ILE A 21 11.02 -1.78 7.41
C ILE A 21 10.64 -2.18 8.84
N LYS A 22 11.07 -3.38 9.28
CA LYS A 22 10.87 -3.85 10.66
C LYS A 22 11.56 -2.97 11.70
N LYS A 23 12.75 -2.41 11.40
CA LYS A 23 13.42 -1.44 12.30
C LYS A 23 12.60 -0.16 12.49
N GLN A 24 11.76 0.21 11.51
CA GLN A 24 10.80 1.31 11.64
C GLN A 24 9.53 0.94 12.42
N LYS A 25 9.44 -0.30 12.93
CA LYS A 25 8.27 -0.88 13.62
C LYS A 25 7.01 -0.91 12.75
N MET A 26 7.17 -1.23 11.46
CA MET A 26 6.09 -1.31 10.48
C MET A 26 6.02 -2.72 9.89
N SER A 27 4.81 -3.17 9.52
CA SER A 27 4.63 -4.39 8.74
C SER A 27 5.24 -4.20 7.33
N PRO A 28 6.13 -5.10 6.86
CA PRO A 28 6.67 -5.00 5.50
C PRO A 28 5.61 -4.99 4.41
N ASP A 29 4.57 -5.80 4.56
CA ASP A 29 3.48 -5.92 3.60
C ASP A 29 2.67 -4.61 3.52
N ALA A 30 2.22 -4.10 4.67
CA ALA A 30 1.48 -2.85 4.74
C ALA A 30 2.30 -1.65 4.23
N PHE A 31 3.60 -1.64 4.51
CA PHE A 31 4.51 -0.62 4.00
C PHE A 31 4.59 -0.63 2.46
N ILE A 32 4.73 -1.83 1.87
CA ILE A 32 4.79 -1.98 0.41
C ILE A 32 3.46 -1.59 -0.24
N GLN A 33 2.33 -1.98 0.36
CA GLN A 33 1.00 -1.58 -0.10
C GLN A 33 0.83 -0.06 -0.11
N VAL A 34 1.23 0.63 0.96
CA VAL A 34 1.20 2.11 1.01
C VAL A 34 2.16 2.72 -0.04
N ALA A 35 3.32 2.12 -0.28
CA ALA A 35 4.24 2.57 -1.33
C ALA A 35 3.66 2.39 -2.75
N LEU A 36 2.92 1.31 -3.00
CA LEU A 36 2.20 1.09 -4.26
C LEU A 36 1.09 2.14 -4.46
N GLN A 37 0.36 2.52 -3.39
CA GLN A 37 -0.60 3.63 -3.47
C GLN A 37 0.08 4.96 -3.80
N LEU A 38 1.24 5.25 -3.20
CA LEU A 38 2.04 6.43 -3.53
C LEU A 38 2.49 6.43 -4.99
N ALA A 39 3.03 5.31 -5.48
CA ALA A 39 3.46 5.14 -6.86
C ALA A 39 2.32 5.40 -7.85
N PHE A 40 1.15 4.80 -7.59
CA PHE A 40 -0.04 5.00 -8.43
C PHE A 40 -0.48 6.47 -8.40
N TYR A 41 -0.53 7.09 -7.22
CA TYR A 41 -0.91 8.49 -7.09
C TYR A 41 0.05 9.43 -7.83
N LYS A 42 1.37 9.20 -7.77
CA LYS A 42 2.37 9.97 -8.54
C LYS A 42 2.14 9.85 -10.05
N CYS A 43 1.70 8.68 -10.54
CA CYS A 43 1.44 8.46 -11.96
C CYS A 43 0.11 9.06 -12.44
N ARG A 44 -0.91 9.10 -11.57
CA ARG A 44 -2.32 9.30 -12.01
C ARG A 44 -3.08 10.40 -11.28
N GLY A 45 -2.51 10.99 -10.23
CA GLY A 45 -3.11 12.06 -9.42
C GLY A 45 -4.32 11.65 -8.58
N ARG A 46 -4.64 10.35 -8.53
CA ARG A 46 -5.78 9.79 -7.79
C ARG A 46 -5.48 8.37 -7.32
N LEU A 47 -6.17 7.91 -6.29
CA LEU A 47 -6.22 6.48 -5.97
C LEU A 47 -7.32 5.78 -6.78
N VAL A 48 -7.28 4.45 -6.76
CA VAL A 48 -8.18 3.56 -7.49
C VAL A 48 -8.58 2.38 -6.64
N SER A 49 -9.67 1.69 -7.03
CA SER A 49 -9.99 0.40 -6.43
C SER A 49 -8.78 -0.53 -6.57
N THR A 50 -8.24 -0.92 -5.41
CA THR A 50 -7.05 -1.74 -5.29
C THR A 50 -7.45 -3.07 -4.69
N TYR A 51 -6.98 -4.15 -5.30
CA TYR A 51 -7.12 -5.50 -4.81
C TYR A 51 -5.79 -5.97 -4.19
N GLU A 52 -5.87 -6.60 -3.03
CA GLU A 52 -4.79 -7.37 -2.44
C GLU A 52 -5.34 -8.70 -1.93
N SER A 53 -4.66 -9.80 -2.26
CA SER A 53 -5.08 -11.15 -1.85
C SER A 53 -4.89 -11.39 -0.35
N ALA A 54 -5.97 -11.67 0.38
CA ALA A 54 -5.95 -12.03 1.80
C ALA A 54 -6.31 -13.51 2.01
N SER A 55 -5.38 -14.32 2.51
CA SER A 55 -5.63 -15.75 2.71
C SER A 55 -6.69 -16.03 3.80
N LEU A 56 -7.75 -16.74 3.44
CA LEU A 56 -8.80 -17.24 4.34
C LEU A 56 -8.54 -18.66 4.85
N ARG A 57 -7.33 -19.22 4.68
CA ARG A 57 -6.98 -20.60 5.07
C ARG A 57 -7.13 -20.95 6.57
N ARG A 58 -7.56 -20.01 7.41
CA ARG A 58 -7.99 -20.26 8.79
C ARG A 58 -9.36 -20.92 8.86
N PHE A 59 -10.14 -20.82 7.80
CA PHE A 59 -11.48 -21.39 7.66
C PHE A 59 -11.44 -22.62 6.76
N GLN A 60 -12.42 -23.53 6.93
CA GLN A 60 -12.58 -24.70 6.06
C GLN A 60 -12.80 -24.24 4.61
N ASP A 61 -12.12 -24.90 3.67
CA ASP A 61 -12.10 -24.54 2.23
C ASP A 61 -11.68 -23.09 1.92
N GLY A 62 -11.07 -22.41 2.90
CA GLY A 62 -10.68 -21.02 2.80
C GLY A 62 -9.71 -20.74 1.65
N ARG A 63 -10.16 -19.92 0.70
CA ARG A 63 -9.34 -19.39 -0.40
C ARG A 63 -8.79 -18.02 -0.04
N VAL A 64 -9.35 -16.97 -0.61
CA VAL A 64 -8.93 -15.59 -0.40
C VAL A 64 -10.14 -14.68 -0.23
N ASP A 65 -9.96 -13.60 0.53
CA ASP A 65 -10.77 -12.38 0.47
C ASP A 65 -9.91 -11.23 -0.09
N ASN A 66 -10.48 -10.03 -0.15
CA ASN A 66 -9.81 -8.83 -0.61
C ASN A 66 -9.40 -7.90 0.55
N ILE A 67 -8.17 -7.39 0.50
CA ILE A 67 -7.76 -6.19 1.25
C ILE A 67 -7.82 -4.99 0.31
N ARG A 68 -8.65 -4.00 0.68
CA ARG A 68 -8.84 -2.79 -0.12
C ARG A 68 -7.83 -1.71 0.27
N SER A 69 -6.63 -1.76 -0.28
CA SER A 69 -5.48 -0.93 0.13
C SER A 69 -5.59 0.57 -0.17
N ALA A 70 -6.58 1.00 -0.97
CA ALA A 70 -6.82 2.40 -1.29
C ALA A 70 -7.66 3.10 -0.20
N THR A 71 -7.11 3.15 1.03
CA THR A 71 -7.81 3.69 2.19
C THR A 71 -7.81 5.23 2.22
N PRO A 72 -8.71 5.86 3.00
CA PRO A 72 -8.66 7.30 3.25
C PRO A 72 -7.32 7.78 3.85
N GLU A 73 -6.70 6.97 4.71
CA GLU A 73 -5.40 7.25 5.33
C GLU A 73 -4.28 7.17 4.30
N ALA A 74 -4.31 6.17 3.40
CA ALA A 74 -3.39 6.11 2.27
C ALA A 74 -3.54 7.36 1.40
N LEU A 75 -4.77 7.79 1.07
CA LEU A 75 -5.02 9.03 0.32
C LEU A 75 -4.45 10.25 1.04
N ALA A 76 -4.64 10.35 2.35
CA ALA A 76 -4.13 11.44 3.17
C ALA A 76 -2.59 11.47 3.18
N PHE A 77 -1.95 10.30 3.23
CA PHE A 77 -0.50 10.17 3.17
C PHE A 77 0.06 10.55 1.79
N VAL A 78 -0.44 9.95 0.70
CA VAL A 78 0.09 10.20 -0.64
C VAL A 78 -0.06 11.66 -1.06
N LYS A 79 -1.16 12.31 -0.67
CA LYS A 79 -1.34 13.76 -0.86
C LYS A 79 -0.28 14.56 -0.11
N SER A 80 0.07 14.18 1.12
CA SER A 80 1.11 14.87 1.89
C SER A 80 2.53 14.71 1.31
N MET A 81 2.74 13.68 0.49
CA MET A 81 4.01 13.45 -0.21
C MET A 81 4.10 14.16 -1.56
N THR A 82 2.98 14.46 -2.21
CA THR A 82 2.93 14.90 -3.61
C THR A 82 2.37 16.30 -3.83
N ASP A 83 1.63 16.86 -2.87
CA ASP A 83 1.08 18.21 -2.97
C ASP A 83 2.14 19.27 -2.66
N GLU A 84 2.70 19.88 -3.71
CA GLU A 84 3.69 20.96 -3.58
C GLU A 84 3.08 22.26 -3.04
N ARG A 85 1.75 22.43 -3.09
CA ARG A 85 1.06 23.65 -2.63
C ARG A 85 0.86 23.63 -1.11
N ALA A 86 0.82 22.45 -0.51
CA ALA A 86 0.63 22.27 0.92
C ALA A 86 1.97 21.94 1.60
N ALA A 87 2.49 22.88 2.39
CA ALA A 87 3.72 22.67 3.14
C ALA A 87 3.48 21.78 4.37
N PHE A 88 3.60 20.45 4.19
CA PHE A 88 3.61 19.50 5.30
C PHE A 88 5.01 19.31 5.87
N THR A 89 5.14 19.35 7.20
CA THR A 89 6.38 19.02 7.91
C THR A 89 6.68 17.51 7.83
N ASP A 90 7.95 17.13 7.99
CA ASP A 90 8.33 15.70 8.06
C ASP A 90 7.58 14.95 9.18
N SER A 91 7.28 15.62 10.29
CA SER A 91 6.50 15.04 11.41
C SER A 91 5.07 14.70 10.98
N GLU A 92 4.40 15.60 10.27
CA GLU A 92 3.04 15.37 9.76
C GLU A 92 3.01 14.28 8.69
N LYS A 93 3.98 14.27 7.77
CA LYS A 93 4.13 13.21 6.77
C LYS A 93 4.35 11.85 7.43
N MET A 94 5.21 11.78 8.45
CA MET A 94 5.43 10.54 9.21
C MET A 94 4.21 10.09 10.00
N LYS A 95 3.45 11.02 10.59
CA LYS A 95 2.19 10.68 11.26
C LYS A 95 1.24 10.04 10.25
N ARG A 96 1.03 10.67 9.09
CA ARG A 96 0.16 10.15 8.03
C ARG A 96 0.63 8.80 7.48
N LEU A 97 1.94 8.60 7.34
CA LEU A 97 2.52 7.30 6.96
C LEU A 97 2.15 6.22 7.98
N ARG A 98 2.30 6.51 9.28
CA ARG A 98 1.94 5.56 10.34
C ARG A 98 0.44 5.28 10.36
N ASP A 99 -0.39 6.31 10.22
CA ASP A 99 -1.84 6.17 10.15
C ASP A 99 -2.24 5.27 8.97
N ALA A 100 -1.64 5.47 7.79
CA ALA A 100 -1.88 4.64 6.60
C ALA A 100 -1.44 3.18 6.79
N ILE A 101 -0.28 2.95 7.39
CA ILE A 101 0.23 1.59 7.67
C ILE A 101 -0.63 0.89 8.71
N ASN A 102 -1.12 1.61 9.73
CA ASN A 102 -2.02 1.05 10.74
C ASN A 102 -3.37 0.68 10.11
N ALA A 103 -3.98 1.58 9.33
CA ALA A 103 -5.24 1.31 8.63
C ALA A 103 -5.12 0.10 7.68
N GLN A 104 -4.02 0.00 6.93
CA GLN A 104 -3.72 -1.16 6.09
C GLN A 104 -3.62 -2.44 6.94
N THR A 105 -2.89 -2.40 8.05
CA THR A 105 -2.73 -3.55 8.95
C THR A 105 -4.07 -4.00 9.56
N ASP A 106 -4.90 -3.05 9.99
CA ASP A 106 -6.23 -3.33 10.55
C ASP A 106 -7.14 -3.97 9.49
N TYR A 107 -7.09 -3.48 8.24
CA TYR A 107 -7.84 -4.08 7.13
C TYR A 107 -7.32 -5.49 6.80
N THR A 108 -5.99 -5.69 6.80
CA THR A 108 -5.40 -7.03 6.66
C THR A 108 -5.91 -7.98 7.74
N ILE A 109 -5.94 -7.55 9.01
CA ILE A 109 -6.45 -8.37 10.11
C ILE A 109 -7.92 -8.72 9.88
N ALA A 110 -8.76 -7.74 9.55
CA ALA A 110 -10.18 -7.97 9.27
C ALA A 110 -10.37 -8.97 8.12
N ALA A 111 -9.66 -8.81 7.00
CA ALA A 111 -9.78 -9.69 5.84
C ALA A 111 -9.36 -11.14 6.17
N ILE A 112 -8.20 -11.34 6.81
CA ILE A 112 -7.72 -12.70 7.14
C ILE A 112 -8.53 -13.39 8.25
N THR A 113 -9.32 -12.64 9.03
CA THR A 113 -10.29 -13.18 10.01
C THR A 113 -11.70 -13.26 9.46
N GLY A 114 -11.90 -13.14 8.15
CA GLY A 114 -13.20 -13.33 7.49
C GLY A 114 -14.19 -12.17 7.72
N MET A 115 -13.70 -11.01 8.15
CA MET A 115 -14.47 -9.78 8.35
C MET A 115 -14.27 -8.78 7.20
N GLY A 116 -13.69 -9.21 6.07
CA GLY A 116 -13.68 -8.46 4.81
C GLY A 116 -15.09 -8.38 4.20
N ILE A 117 -15.27 -7.48 3.22
CA ILE A 117 -16.60 -7.20 2.66
C ILE A 117 -16.86 -7.89 1.32
N ASP A 118 -15.81 -8.19 0.54
CA ASP A 118 -15.94 -8.57 -0.86
C ASP A 118 -16.64 -9.92 -1.02
N ASN A 119 -16.18 -10.95 -0.30
CA ASN A 119 -16.83 -12.26 -0.31
C ASN A 119 -18.24 -12.22 0.27
N HIS A 120 -18.49 -11.39 1.29
CA HIS A 120 -19.82 -11.23 1.88
C HIS A 120 -20.80 -10.62 0.87
N LEU A 121 -20.44 -9.51 0.24
CA LEU A 121 -21.26 -8.86 -0.79
C LEU A 121 -21.48 -9.78 -2.00
N LEU A 122 -20.45 -10.53 -2.41
CA LEU A 122 -20.59 -11.54 -3.46
C LEU A 122 -21.59 -12.63 -3.05
N GLY A 123 -21.53 -13.13 -1.81
CA GLY A 123 -22.47 -14.11 -1.28
C GLY A 123 -23.91 -13.62 -1.35
N LEU A 124 -24.16 -12.39 -0.90
CA LEU A 124 -25.50 -11.76 -0.98
C LEU A 124 -26.01 -11.66 -2.42
N LEU A 125 -25.15 -11.23 -3.36
CA LEU A 125 -25.51 -11.17 -4.79
C LEU A 125 -25.81 -12.56 -5.38
N LYS A 126 -25.08 -13.59 -4.97
CA LYS A 126 -25.33 -14.97 -5.45
C LYS A 126 -26.61 -15.54 -4.87
N ILE A 127 -26.86 -15.35 -3.58
CA ILE A 127 -28.09 -15.79 -2.91
C ILE A 127 -29.32 -15.11 -3.53
N SER A 128 -29.28 -13.80 -3.80
CA SER A 128 -30.42 -13.13 -4.46
C SER A 128 -30.73 -13.74 -5.82
N LYS A 129 -29.69 -14.15 -6.57
CA LYS A 129 -29.85 -14.81 -7.87
C LYS A 129 -30.38 -16.23 -7.75
N GLU A 130 -29.93 -16.98 -6.75
CA GLU A 130 -30.40 -18.34 -6.47
C GLU A 130 -31.88 -18.36 -6.05
N LEU A 131 -32.28 -17.40 -5.23
CA LEU A 131 -33.67 -17.20 -4.82
C LEU A 131 -34.56 -16.60 -5.93
N SER A 132 -34.02 -16.39 -7.14
CA SER A 132 -34.73 -15.77 -8.27
C SER A 132 -35.34 -14.40 -7.93
N MET A 133 -34.71 -13.68 -7.01
CA MET A 133 -35.10 -12.31 -6.67
C MET A 133 -34.66 -11.37 -7.78
N GLU A 134 -35.37 -10.25 -7.90
CA GLU A 134 -34.80 -9.11 -8.62
C GLU A 134 -33.48 -8.70 -7.96
N LYS A 135 -32.46 -8.44 -8.78
CA LYS A 135 -31.13 -8.07 -8.29
C LYS A 135 -31.25 -6.82 -7.41
N PRO A 136 -30.77 -6.83 -6.15
CA PRO A 136 -30.86 -5.67 -5.27
C PRO A 136 -30.17 -4.43 -5.85
N GLU A 137 -30.76 -3.25 -5.61
CA GLU A 137 -30.33 -1.94 -6.16
C GLU A 137 -28.85 -1.64 -5.91
N ILE A 138 -28.35 -1.96 -4.71
CA ILE A 138 -26.93 -1.78 -4.33
C ILE A 138 -25.96 -2.42 -5.33
N PHE A 139 -26.36 -3.52 -5.99
CA PHE A 139 -25.49 -4.21 -6.95
C PHE A 139 -25.61 -3.65 -8.38
N TYR A 140 -26.57 -2.76 -8.63
CA TYR A 140 -26.64 -1.95 -9.86
C TYR A 140 -25.91 -0.62 -9.71
N ASP A 141 -25.74 -0.13 -8.49
CA ASP A 141 -25.04 1.11 -8.20
C ASP A 141 -23.65 1.14 -8.85
N GLU A 142 -23.37 2.20 -9.61
CA GLU A 142 -22.07 2.46 -10.23
C GLU A 142 -20.94 2.44 -9.20
N THR A 143 -21.21 2.78 -7.95
CA THR A 143 -20.27 2.68 -6.81
C THR A 143 -19.86 1.23 -6.56
N TYR A 144 -20.81 0.28 -6.58
CA TYR A 144 -20.49 -1.15 -6.42
C TYR A 144 -19.71 -1.67 -7.63
N LEU A 145 -20.13 -1.31 -8.85
CA LEU A 145 -19.46 -1.74 -10.08
C LEU A 145 -18.00 -1.23 -10.12
N SER A 146 -17.80 0.06 -9.89
CA SER A 146 -16.48 0.69 -9.84
C SER A 146 -15.62 0.19 -8.68
N SER A 147 -16.23 -0.16 -7.54
CA SER A 147 -15.50 -0.78 -6.42
C SER A 147 -14.90 -2.15 -6.78
N ASN A 148 -15.47 -2.87 -7.75
CA ASN A 148 -14.98 -4.18 -8.21
C ASN A 148 -14.15 -4.08 -9.50
N HIS A 149 -13.93 -2.87 -10.02
CA HIS A 149 -13.06 -2.60 -11.16
C HIS A 149 -11.63 -2.34 -10.68
N PHE A 150 -10.90 -3.41 -10.35
CA PHE A 150 -9.59 -3.35 -9.71
C PHE A 150 -8.49 -2.90 -10.67
N ILE A 151 -8.30 -1.59 -10.78
CA ILE A 151 -7.25 -0.97 -11.61
C ILE A 151 -5.85 -1.29 -11.09
N LEU A 152 -5.67 -1.51 -9.79
CA LEU A 152 -4.42 -1.99 -9.23
C LEU A 152 -4.67 -3.35 -8.55
N SER A 153 -4.14 -4.43 -9.10
CA SER A 153 -4.30 -5.78 -8.56
C SER A 153 -2.97 -6.33 -8.05
N THR A 154 -2.91 -6.64 -6.76
CA THR A 154 -1.65 -6.88 -6.04
C THR A 154 -1.68 -8.17 -5.25
N SER A 155 -0.49 -8.73 -4.99
CA SER A 155 -0.32 -9.85 -4.06
C SER A 155 1.12 -9.96 -3.62
N GLN A 156 1.30 -10.36 -2.36
CA GLN A 156 2.58 -10.78 -1.83
C GLN A 156 2.77 -12.29 -2.05
N VAL A 157 3.84 -12.68 -2.75
CA VAL A 157 4.23 -14.09 -2.92
C VAL A 157 5.66 -14.27 -2.42
N PRO A 158 5.85 -14.45 -1.10
CA PRO A 158 7.18 -14.60 -0.53
C PRO A 158 7.75 -15.98 -0.84
N THR A 159 9.02 -16.03 -1.24
CA THR A 159 9.74 -17.29 -1.50
C THR A 159 11.07 -17.32 -0.75
N THR A 160 11.61 -18.51 -0.51
CA THR A 160 12.96 -18.70 0.04
C THR A 160 13.99 -19.07 -1.03
N LEU A 161 13.52 -19.50 -2.21
CA LEU A 161 14.34 -19.82 -3.37
C LEU A 161 14.39 -18.61 -4.33
N GLU A 162 15.40 -18.60 -5.20
CA GLU A 162 15.55 -17.63 -6.30
C GLU A 162 14.49 -17.85 -7.38
N MET A 163 13.25 -17.50 -7.05
CA MET A 163 12.12 -17.53 -7.94
C MET A 163 11.18 -16.37 -7.62
N PHE A 164 10.36 -15.97 -8.59
CA PHE A 164 9.37 -14.93 -8.42
C PHE A 164 8.06 -15.33 -9.10
N CYS A 165 6.97 -14.71 -8.64
CA CYS A 165 5.65 -14.85 -9.25
C CYS A 165 5.30 -13.57 -10.00
N CYS A 166 4.59 -13.70 -11.11
CA CYS A 166 4.08 -12.57 -11.88
C CYS A 166 2.74 -12.94 -12.55
N TYR A 167 1.96 -11.93 -12.91
CA TYR A 167 0.69 -12.07 -13.62
C TYR A 167 0.34 -10.76 -14.33
N GLY A 168 -0.60 -10.81 -15.29
CA GLY A 168 -1.12 -9.65 -15.99
C GLY A 168 -2.17 -8.87 -15.20
N PRO A 169 -2.57 -7.66 -15.64
CA PRO A 169 -3.68 -6.93 -15.04
C PRO A 169 -5.03 -7.65 -15.18
N VAL A 170 -5.97 -7.33 -14.29
CA VAL A 170 -7.34 -7.89 -14.31
C VAL A 170 -8.36 -7.02 -15.04
N VAL A 171 -7.98 -5.79 -15.41
CA VAL A 171 -8.79 -4.86 -16.22
C VAL A 171 -7.92 -4.20 -17.30
N PRO A 172 -8.49 -3.79 -18.46
CA PRO A 172 -7.71 -3.24 -19.58
C PRO A 172 -6.92 -1.97 -19.25
N ASN A 173 -7.38 -1.18 -18.29
CA ASN A 173 -6.75 0.07 -17.85
C ASN A 173 -6.00 -0.06 -16.52
N GLY A 174 -5.54 -1.26 -16.18
CA GLY A 174 -4.98 -1.58 -14.88
C GLY A 174 -3.54 -2.07 -14.89
N TYR A 175 -3.07 -2.39 -13.67
CA TYR A 175 -1.79 -2.97 -13.38
C TYR A 175 -1.93 -4.28 -12.60
N GLY A 176 -1.06 -5.25 -12.90
CA GLY A 176 -0.74 -6.34 -11.99
C GLY A 176 0.56 -6.03 -11.26
N ALA A 177 0.60 -6.15 -9.93
CA ALA A 177 1.82 -5.93 -9.15
C ALA A 177 2.02 -7.04 -8.11
N CYS A 178 2.86 -8.02 -8.45
CA CYS A 178 3.28 -9.06 -7.51
C CYS A 178 4.60 -8.65 -6.85
N TYR A 179 4.74 -8.90 -5.55
CA TYR A 179 5.98 -8.58 -4.84
C TYR A 179 6.44 -9.69 -3.89
N ASN A 180 7.75 -9.80 -3.75
CA ASN A 180 8.43 -10.79 -2.93
C ASN A 180 9.48 -10.08 -2.04
N PRO A 181 9.11 -9.70 -0.81
CA PRO A 181 10.01 -8.98 0.07
C PRO A 181 11.01 -9.91 0.74
N GLN A 182 12.30 -9.63 0.56
CA GLN A 182 13.44 -10.32 1.16
C GLN A 182 14.06 -9.48 2.28
N SER A 183 15.11 -9.97 2.95
CA SER A 183 15.72 -9.28 4.10
C SER A 183 16.24 -7.89 3.74
N ASP A 184 16.94 -7.80 2.61
CA ASP A 184 17.73 -6.65 2.17
C ASP A 184 17.27 -6.07 0.82
N HIS A 185 16.34 -6.73 0.14
CA HIS A 185 15.77 -6.27 -1.12
C HIS A 185 14.29 -6.65 -1.24
N ILE A 186 13.62 -6.14 -2.28
CA ILE A 186 12.25 -6.51 -2.64
C ILE A 186 12.20 -6.76 -4.14
N ILE A 187 11.68 -7.91 -4.56
CA ILE A 187 11.43 -8.19 -5.98
C ILE A 187 10.01 -7.73 -6.30
N PHE A 188 9.84 -7.00 -7.39
CA PHE A 188 8.55 -6.58 -7.91
C PHE A 188 8.39 -7.07 -9.35
N CYS A 189 7.20 -7.55 -9.68
CA CYS A 189 6.77 -7.86 -11.04
C CYS A 189 5.55 -7.00 -11.33
N VAL A 190 5.74 -5.95 -12.14
CA VAL A 190 4.70 -5.02 -12.54
C VAL A 190 4.31 -5.32 -13.98
N SER A 191 3.01 -5.34 -14.26
CA SER A 191 2.47 -5.52 -15.61
C SER A 191 1.37 -4.52 -15.90
N SER A 192 1.21 -4.18 -17.17
CA SER A 192 0.14 -3.36 -17.75
C SER A 192 -0.17 -3.84 -19.18
N PHE A 193 -1.02 -3.11 -19.91
CA PHE A 193 -1.31 -3.41 -21.31
C PHE A 193 -0.88 -2.28 -22.24
N TRP A 194 -0.13 -2.59 -23.30
CA TRP A 194 0.35 -1.62 -24.30
C TRP A 194 -0.78 -0.88 -25.02
N GLU A 195 -1.94 -1.53 -25.21
CA GLU A 195 -3.11 -0.90 -25.82
C GLU A 195 -3.68 0.27 -25.00
N ASN A 196 -3.38 0.31 -23.70
CA ASN A 196 -3.85 1.36 -22.82
C ASN A 196 -2.76 2.42 -22.61
N THR A 197 -2.87 3.53 -23.34
CA THR A 197 -1.92 4.66 -23.31
C THR A 197 -1.87 5.41 -21.98
N GLU A 198 -2.80 5.11 -21.06
CA GLU A 198 -2.82 5.66 -19.70
C GLU A 198 -1.98 4.83 -18.71
N THR A 199 -1.54 3.64 -19.12
CA THR A 199 -0.70 2.74 -18.31
C THR A 199 0.69 2.55 -18.90
N SER A 200 1.70 2.38 -18.04
CA SER A 200 3.05 1.98 -18.44
C SER A 200 3.77 1.35 -17.26
N SER A 201 4.20 0.09 -17.41
CA SER A 201 4.91 -0.64 -16.36
C SER A 201 6.21 0.06 -15.99
N ALA A 202 6.99 0.50 -16.98
CA ALA A 202 8.24 1.23 -16.74
C ALA A 202 8.03 2.54 -15.96
N VAL A 203 7.00 3.33 -16.29
CA VAL A 203 6.68 4.56 -15.54
C VAL A 203 6.25 4.25 -14.11
N PHE A 204 5.43 3.21 -13.94
CA PHE A 204 4.99 2.78 -12.61
C PHE A 204 6.15 2.27 -11.75
N VAL A 205 7.05 1.46 -12.31
CA VAL A 205 8.27 0.97 -11.65
C VAL A 205 9.17 2.12 -11.21
N LYS A 206 9.36 3.13 -12.07
CA LYS A 206 10.11 4.33 -11.70
C LYS A 206 9.46 5.06 -10.53
N ALA A 207 8.15 5.32 -10.60
CA ALA A 207 7.40 5.99 -9.53
C ALA A 207 7.42 5.20 -8.21
N LEU A 208 7.37 3.87 -8.28
CA LEU A 208 7.46 2.99 -7.12
C LEU A 208 8.86 3.02 -6.50
N THR A 209 9.90 2.97 -7.31
CA THR A 209 11.30 3.07 -6.84
C THR A 209 11.53 4.41 -6.14
N GLU A 210 11.10 5.51 -6.75
CA GLU A 210 11.16 6.85 -6.14
C GLU A 210 10.36 6.92 -4.84
N GLY A 211 9.12 6.43 -4.84
CA GLY A 211 8.27 6.42 -3.66
C GLY A 211 8.87 5.63 -2.48
N LEU A 212 9.47 4.46 -2.76
CA LEU A 212 10.17 3.67 -1.73
C LEU A 212 11.39 4.40 -1.17
N LEU A 213 12.14 5.15 -1.99
CA LEU A 213 13.26 5.96 -1.55
C LEU A 213 12.80 7.17 -0.72
N GLU A 214 11.77 7.88 -1.17
CA GLU A 214 11.19 9.03 -0.46
C GLU A 214 10.66 8.63 0.92
N ILE A 215 9.98 7.47 1.04
CA ILE A 215 9.51 6.95 2.33
C ILE A 215 10.71 6.60 3.24
N LYS A 216 11.75 5.96 2.70
CA LYS A 216 12.97 5.67 3.47
C LYS A 216 13.62 6.94 4.00
N ASP A 217 13.74 7.97 3.17
CA ASP A 217 14.35 9.23 3.57
C ASP A 217 13.52 9.93 4.65
N LEU A 218 12.18 9.90 4.52
CA LEU A 218 11.26 10.41 5.54
C LEU A 218 11.44 9.68 6.89
N CYS A 219 11.55 8.35 6.88
CA CYS A 219 11.84 7.56 8.08
C CYS A 219 13.17 7.95 8.72
N ASN A 220 14.23 8.10 7.91
CA ASN A 220 15.56 8.43 8.40
C ASN A 220 15.64 9.84 9.01
N ARG A 221 15.06 10.86 8.36
CA ARG A 221 15.04 12.23 8.88
C ARG A 221 14.29 12.32 10.20
N SER A 222 13.21 11.55 10.34
CA SER A 222 12.38 11.53 11.54
C SER A 222 13.02 10.73 12.68
N GLY A 223 13.79 9.68 12.38
CA GLY A 223 14.63 8.97 13.35
C GLY A 223 15.75 9.88 13.89
N ALA A 224 16.41 10.65 13.02
CA ALA A 224 17.45 11.59 13.43
C ALA A 224 16.91 12.76 14.28
N ALA A 225 15.70 13.24 13.98
CA ALA A 225 15.02 14.28 14.76
C ALA A 225 14.66 13.81 16.18
N ALA A 226 14.31 12.54 16.37
CA ALA A 226 14.03 11.96 17.69
C ALA A 226 15.29 11.76 18.56
N THR A 227 16.48 11.72 17.96
CA THR A 227 17.76 11.50 18.66
C THR A 227 18.52 12.78 19.02
N LYS A 228 18.08 13.98 18.61
CA LYS A 228 18.71 15.23 19.07
C LYS A 228 18.23 15.56 20.48
N PRO A 229 19.13 15.67 21.49
CA PRO A 229 18.75 16.18 22.79
C PRO A 229 18.25 17.62 22.63
N VAL A 230 17.15 17.96 23.29
CA VAL A 230 16.72 19.35 23.48
C VAL A 230 17.75 19.99 24.42
N ASN A 231 18.82 20.54 23.85
CA ASN A 231 19.75 21.38 24.60
C ASN A 231 19.18 22.80 24.65
N GLY A 232 18.70 23.21 25.82
CA GLY A 232 18.35 24.61 26.06
C GLY A 232 17.82 24.95 27.46
N SER A 233 18.76 25.10 28.41
CA SER A 233 18.81 26.15 29.48
C SER A 233 17.74 26.16 30.60
N GLN A 234 18.00 26.51 31.87
CA GLN A 234 19.04 27.33 32.49
C GLN A 234 19.46 26.76 33.86
N ALA A 235 20.77 26.83 34.16
CA ALA A 235 21.28 26.68 35.52
C ALA A 235 20.97 27.97 36.31
N ALA A 236 20.06 27.89 37.28
CA ALA A 236 19.86 28.94 38.26
C ALA A 236 20.94 28.86 39.34
N SER A 237 21.90 29.77 39.26
CA SER A 237 22.87 30.07 40.33
C SER A 237 22.12 30.58 41.58
N ARG A 238 22.22 29.85 42.69
CA ARG A 238 21.79 30.34 44.02
C ARG A 238 22.90 31.21 44.62
N PRO A 239 22.61 32.39 45.19
CA PRO A 239 23.60 33.16 45.92
C PRO A 239 23.77 32.59 47.34
N HIS A 240 25.04 32.48 47.71
CA HIS A 240 25.53 32.23 49.06
C HIS A 240 25.04 33.36 50.01
N LYS A 241 24.41 33.03 51.14
CA LYS A 241 24.27 33.94 52.27
C LYS A 241 25.20 33.52 53.40
N SER A 242 26.13 34.41 53.72
CA SER A 242 26.92 34.45 54.95
C SER A 242 26.03 34.80 56.14
N GLY A 243 26.34 34.24 57.31
CA GLY A 243 25.46 34.21 58.48
C GLY A 243 25.33 35.48 59.31
N LYS A 244 24.50 35.35 60.34
CA LYS A 244 24.70 35.71 61.75
C LYS A 244 23.84 34.75 62.58
#